data_AF-N8YIS4-F1
#
_entry.id   AF-N8YIS4-F1
#
_cell.length_a   1.000
_cell.length_b   1.000
_cell.length_c   1.000
_cell.angle_alpha   90.00
_cell.angle_beta   90.00
_cell.angle_gamma   90.00
#
_symmetry.space_group_name_H-M   'P 1'
#
loop_
_entity.id
_entity.type
_entity.pdbx_description
1 polymer ?
#
loop_
_entity_poly.entity_id
_entity_poly.type
_entity_poly.pdbx_seq_one_letter_code
_entity_poly.pdbx_strand_id
1 'polypeptide(L)'
;MSKNSKQTSSKVGSLASDVLRNPSSSTIQKELAGSALAQTHSAKQTSSGMESKASKVLQSEKYSDTTKTLAASVLSQSNKQR
;
A
#
# COMPACT_ATOMS: atom_id res chain seq x y z
N MET A 1 -4.05 -19.99 13.22
CA MET A 1 -4.34 -18.78 12.42
C MET A 1 -3.78 -18.97 11.02
N SER A 2 -4.64 -18.92 10.01
CA SER A 2 -4.27 -19.06 8.60
C SER A 2 -3.30 -17.94 8.22
N LYS A 3 -2.05 -18.27 7.91
CA LYS A 3 -1.07 -17.29 7.43
C LYS A 3 -1.61 -16.66 6.15
N ASN A 4 -1.82 -15.33 6.18
CA ASN A 4 -2.05 -14.57 4.97
C ASN A 4 -0.75 -14.62 4.15
N SER A 5 -0.67 -15.54 3.17
CA SER A 5 0.53 -15.72 2.34
C SER A 5 0.68 -14.64 1.27
N LYS A 6 -0.28 -13.71 1.15
CA LYS A 6 -0.20 -12.55 0.27
C LYS A 6 0.58 -11.43 0.94
N GLN A 7 1.85 -11.69 1.25
CA GLN A 7 2.75 -10.65 1.72
C GLN A 7 3.18 -9.77 0.55
N THR A 8 3.33 -8.49 0.83
CA THR A 8 3.81 -7.50 -0.14
C THR A 8 5.20 -7.97 -0.52
N SER A 9 5.47 -8.15 -1.81
CA SER A 9 6.76 -8.71 -2.22
C SER A 9 7.90 -7.87 -1.64
N SER A 10 9.06 -8.48 -1.37
CA SER A 10 10.24 -7.77 -0.86
C SER A 10 10.57 -6.52 -1.69
N LYS A 11 10.26 -6.55 -2.98
CA LYS A 11 10.37 -5.43 -3.91
C LYS A 11 9.41 -4.28 -3.59
N VAL A 12 8.14 -4.56 -3.33
CA VAL A 12 7.14 -3.54 -2.95
C VAL A 12 7.38 -3.02 -1.53
N GLY A 13 7.83 -3.88 -0.60
CA GLY A 13 8.25 -3.45 0.74
C GLY A 13 9.48 -2.52 0.70
N SER A 14 10.46 -2.81 -0.15
CA SER A 14 11.62 -1.93 -0.35
C SER A 14 11.18 -0.60 -0.96
N LEU A 15 10.32 -0.65 -1.99
CA LEU A 15 9.76 0.54 -2.64
C LEU A 15 8.98 1.44 -1.67
N ALA A 16 8.16 0.83 -0.81
CA ALA A 16 7.44 1.53 0.24
C ALA A 16 8.41 2.17 1.25
N SER A 17 9.48 1.47 1.60
CA SER A 17 10.52 1.98 2.50
C SER A 17 11.24 3.18 1.90
N ASP A 18 11.56 3.13 0.60
CA ASP A 18 12.18 4.22 -0.13
C ASP A 18 11.26 5.45 -0.21
N VAL A 19 9.96 5.24 -0.45
CA VAL A 19 8.95 6.31 -0.46
C VAL A 19 8.80 6.96 0.92
N LEU A 20 8.86 6.19 2.00
CA LEU A 20 8.84 6.74 3.36
C LEU A 20 10.11 7.55 3.67
N ARG A 21 11.27 7.10 3.19
CA ARG A 21 12.56 7.78 3.36
C ARG A 21 12.72 9.00 2.46
N ASN A 22 11.97 9.09 1.37
CA ASN A 22 12.08 10.18 0.43
C ASN A 22 11.39 11.46 0.96
N PRO A 23 12.11 12.57 1.17
CA PRO A 23 11.53 13.83 1.63
C PRO A 23 10.59 14.45 0.58
N SER A 24 10.82 14.22 -0.71
CA SER A 24 10.00 14.71 -1.82
C SER A 24 8.72 13.91 -2.04
N SER A 25 8.56 12.77 -1.35
CA SER A 25 7.32 11.99 -1.45
C SER A 25 6.15 12.69 -0.77
N SER A 26 5.03 12.73 -1.48
CA SER A 26 3.78 13.31 -1.01
C SER A 26 3.22 12.56 0.20
N THR A 27 2.41 13.25 1.01
CA THR A 27 1.77 12.66 2.19
C THR A 27 0.99 11.39 1.85
N ILE A 28 0.26 11.39 0.73
CA ILE A 28 -0.51 10.22 0.26
C ILE A 28 0.40 9.04 -0.08
N GLN A 29 1.54 9.29 -0.74
CA GLN A 29 2.52 8.24 -1.03
C GLN A 29 3.05 7.60 0.25
N LYS A 30 3.38 8.42 1.26
CA LYS A 30 3.88 7.95 2.56
C LYS A 30 2.81 7.17 3.33
N GLU A 31 1.56 7.63 3.32
CA GLU A 31 0.43 6.91 3.92
C GLU A 31 0.20 5.53 3.28
N LEU A 32 0.22 5.46 1.96
CA LEU A 32 0.07 4.20 1.21
C LEU A 32 1.25 3.25 1.45
N ALA A 33 2.47 3.77 1.39
CA ALA A 33 3.69 3.01 1.66
C ALA A 33 3.72 2.47 3.09
N GLY A 34 3.36 3.29 4.07
CA GLY A 34 3.24 2.89 5.47
C GLY A 34 2.19 1.81 5.67
N SER A 35 1.06 1.88 4.96
CA SER A 35 0.01 0.85 5.01
C SER A 35 0.47 -0.45 4.37
N ALA A 36 1.13 -0.39 3.21
CA ALA A 36 1.70 -1.55 2.53
C ALA A 36 2.77 -2.27 3.38
N LEU A 37 3.61 -1.52 4.10
CA LEU A 37 4.61 -2.05 5.04
C LEU A 37 4.00 -2.55 6.35
N ALA A 38 2.98 -1.88 6.88
CA ALA A 38 2.28 -2.40 8.05
C ALA A 38 1.67 -3.77 7.76
N GLN A 39 1.27 -4.01 6.50
CA GLN A 39 0.70 -5.26 6.01
C GLN A 39 1.74 -6.32 5.63
N THR A 40 3.01 -5.98 5.40
CA THR A 40 4.06 -7.00 5.15
C THR A 40 4.34 -7.83 6.40
N HIS A 41 4.35 -7.20 7.57
CA HIS A 41 4.82 -7.82 8.82
C HIS A 41 3.71 -8.06 9.85
N SER A 42 2.46 -7.67 9.59
CA SER A 42 1.37 -7.80 10.55
C SER A 42 0.12 -8.45 9.95
N ALA A 43 -0.69 -9.09 10.81
CA ALA A 43 -2.06 -9.49 10.50
C ALA A 43 -3.05 -8.31 10.47
N LYS A 44 -2.55 -7.06 10.43
CA LYS A 44 -3.35 -5.84 10.45
C LYS A 44 -3.98 -5.63 9.07
N GLN A 45 -5.27 -5.32 9.04
CA GLN A 45 -6.00 -5.09 7.80
C GLN A 45 -5.94 -3.62 7.39
N THR A 46 -5.99 -3.38 6.07
CA THR A 46 -6.26 -2.06 5.51
C THR A 46 -7.57 -1.51 6.07
N SER A 47 -7.58 -0.26 6.52
CA SER A 47 -8.83 0.41 6.87
C SER A 47 -9.60 0.79 5.60
N SER A 48 -10.93 0.87 5.67
CA SER A 48 -11.78 1.29 4.54
C SER A 48 -11.40 2.67 3.99
N GLY A 49 -10.93 3.57 4.86
CA GLY A 49 -10.41 4.87 4.45
C GLY A 49 -9.14 4.75 3.60
N MET A 50 -8.23 3.85 3.94
CA MET A 50 -7.00 3.62 3.18
C MET A 50 -7.28 2.89 1.86
N GLU A 51 -8.25 1.96 1.83
CA GLU A 51 -8.73 1.35 0.59
C GLU A 51 -9.29 2.40 -0.36
N SER A 52 -10.15 3.30 0.14
CA SER A 52 -10.73 4.37 -0.66
C SER A 52 -9.65 5.32 -1.22
N LYS A 53 -8.64 5.66 -0.41
CA LYS A 53 -7.49 6.45 -0.87
C LYS A 53 -6.69 5.72 -1.94
N ALA A 54 -6.39 4.44 -1.74
CA ALA A 54 -5.70 3.61 -2.72
C ALA A 54 -6.47 3.50 -4.05
N SER A 55 -7.78 3.33 -4.00
CA SER A 55 -8.64 3.29 -5.20
C SER A 55 -8.61 4.60 -5.97
N LYS A 56 -8.70 5.75 -5.26
CA LYS A 56 -8.57 7.07 -5.89
C LYS A 56 -7.21 7.28 -6.54
N VAL A 57 -6.15 6.77 -5.92
CA VAL A 57 -4.79 6.83 -6.44
C VAL A 57 -4.64 6.01 -7.72
N LEU A 58 -5.22 4.81 -7.77
CA LEU A 58 -5.25 3.99 -8.98
C LEU A 58 -6.03 4.65 -10.12
N GLN A 59 -7.15 5.30 -9.81
CA GLN A 59 -8.00 5.97 -10.79
C GLN A 59 -7.43 7.29 -11.30
N SER A 60 -6.44 7.86 -10.60
CA SER A 60 -5.90 9.17 -10.95
C SER A 60 -4.60 9.04 -11.74
N GLU A 61 -4.53 9.69 -12.89
CA GLU A 61 -3.34 9.76 -13.73
C GLU A 61 -2.23 10.64 -13.15
N LYS A 62 -2.55 11.49 -12.17
CA LYS A 62 -1.57 12.38 -11.51
C LYS A 62 -0.51 11.63 -10.70
N TYR A 63 -0.75 10.36 -10.36
CA TYR A 63 0.19 9.57 -9.58
C TYR A 63 1.08 8.73 -10.48
N SER A 64 2.38 8.73 -10.17
CA SER A 64 3.37 7.85 -10.79
C SER A 64 3.00 6.37 -10.63
N ASP A 65 3.45 5.55 -11.56
CA ASP A 65 3.25 4.08 -11.53
C ASP A 65 3.73 3.44 -10.24
N THR A 66 4.78 3.98 -9.63
CA THR A 66 5.30 3.58 -8.32
C THR A 66 4.23 3.65 -7.23
N THR A 67 3.49 4.76 -7.19
CA THR A 67 2.43 5.04 -6.21
C THR A 67 1.19 4.20 -6.50
N LYS A 68 0.86 4.03 -7.77
CA LYS A 68 -0.20 3.12 -8.21
C LYS A 68 0.11 1.67 -7.84
N THR A 69 1.36 1.24 -7.97
CA THR A 69 1.82 -0.09 -7.56
C THR A 69 1.65 -0.30 -6.05
N LEU A 70 2.02 0.69 -5.24
CA LEU A 70 1.80 0.65 -3.78
C LEU A 70 0.31 0.57 -3.44
N ALA A 71 -0.52 1.41 -4.07
CA ALA A 71 -1.98 1.40 -3.88
C ALA A 71 -2.62 0.07 -4.31
N ALA A 72 -2.21 -0.49 -5.46
CA ALA A 72 -2.64 -1.80 -5.92
C ALA A 72 -2.26 -2.90 -4.93
N SER A 73 -1.07 -2.83 -4.34
CA SER A 73 -0.66 -3.81 -3.34
C SER A 73 -1.53 -3.73 -2.09
N VAL A 74 -1.78 -2.53 -1.57
CA VAL A 74 -2.66 -2.29 -0.42
C VAL A 74 -4.10 -2.78 -0.68
N LEU A 75 -4.60 -2.61 -1.91
CA LEU A 75 -5.92 -3.09 -2.33
C LEU A 75 -5.98 -4.59 -2.64
N SER A 76 -4.87 -5.19 -3.08
CA SER A 76 -4.80 -6.63 -3.29
C SER A 76 -4.72 -7.38 -1.95
N GLN A 77 -4.32 -6.68 -0.90
CA GLN A 77 -4.15 -7.20 0.46
C GLN A 77 -5.31 -6.82 1.38
N SER A 78 -6.14 -5.86 1.00
CA SER A 78 -7.43 -5.66 1.67
C SER A 78 -8.30 -6.89 1.51
N ASN A 79 -9.02 -7.21 2.58
CA ASN A 79 -9.78 -8.43 2.67
C ASN A 79 -11.00 -8.33 1.74
N LYS A 80 -10.96 -8.99 0.58
CA LYS A 80 -12.05 -8.97 -0.42
C LYS A 80 -13.36 -9.61 0.05
N GLN A 81 -13.40 -10.24 1.23
CA GLN A 81 -14.58 -10.87 1.82
C GLN A 81 -15.37 -9.93 2.76
N ARG A 82 -15.21 -8.61 2.66
CA ARG A 82 -16.05 -7.64 3.36
C ARG A 82 -17.23 -7.22 2.49
#